data_AF-K1RJZ2-F1
#
_entry.id   AF-K1RJZ2-F1
#
_cell.length_a   1.000
_cell.length_b   1.000
_cell.length_c   1.000
_cell.angle_alpha   90.00
_cell.angle_beta   90.00
_cell.angle_gamma   90.00
#
_symmetry.space_group_name_H-M   'P 1'
#
loop_
_entity.id
_entity.type
_entity.pdbx_description
1 polymer ?
#
loop_
_entity_poly.entity_id
_entity_poly.type
_entity_poly.pdbx_seq_one_letter_code
_entity_poly.pdbx_strand_id
1 'polypeptide(L)'
;MCNLATDCHDNECCVSNVRPIGKRQTSFHGHCIPLGKVGDGCLVRNGNATSRPTELVFACPCTPGLYCHGDHHYDIPLGEIGITDAAATNKGCNSATECLDNECCVSIYQPLGRRQLHGHYSGHCVPMGMDGDGCLVRTGNATTRPLDVVLSCPCTPGLYCHGDHLYVVPLGEQVFPESPTMESSMRIPVKKTNLAFESASN
;
A
#
# COMPACT_ATOMS: atom_id res chain seq x y z
N MET A 1 15.45 27.97 0.02
CA MET A 1 15.59 27.11 1.22
C MET A 1 14.43 27.42 2.15
N CYS A 2 13.91 26.42 2.85
CA CYS A 2 12.75 26.54 3.73
C CYS A 2 12.98 25.73 5.02
N ASN A 3 12.31 26.11 6.09
CA ASN A 3 12.25 25.37 7.35
C ASN A 3 10.80 24.94 7.65
N LEU A 4 9.83 25.72 7.16
CA LEU A 4 8.40 25.49 7.30
C LEU A 4 7.73 25.61 5.93
N ALA A 5 6.54 25.05 5.79
CA ALA A 5 5.81 25.16 4.53
C ALA A 5 5.35 26.59 4.21
N THR A 6 5.24 27.45 5.23
CA THR A 6 4.96 28.89 5.04
C THR A 6 6.06 29.64 4.32
N ASP A 7 7.27 29.07 4.28
CA ASP A 7 8.40 29.66 3.54
C ASP A 7 8.29 29.39 2.02
N CYS A 8 7.34 28.54 1.60
CA CYS A 8 7.11 28.11 0.23
C CYS A 8 5.76 28.62 -0.31
N HIS A 9 5.63 28.71 -1.63
CA HIS A 9 4.35 29.06 -2.27
C HIS A 9 3.28 28.00 -2.02
N ASP A 10 1.99 28.38 -2.13
CA ASP A 10 0.85 27.51 -1.78
C ASP A 10 0.82 26.17 -2.54
N ASN A 11 1.42 26.12 -3.73
CA ASN A 11 1.53 24.93 -4.58
C ASN A 11 2.87 24.19 -4.41
N GLU A 12 3.60 24.48 -3.34
CA GLU A 12 4.90 23.89 -3.01
C GLU A 12 4.92 23.45 -1.55
N CYS A 13 5.70 22.43 -1.24
CA CYS A 13 5.95 22.01 0.13
C CYS A 13 7.44 22.04 0.46
N CYS A 14 7.75 22.15 1.75
CA CYS A 14 9.11 22.19 2.23
C CYS A 14 9.66 20.77 2.43
N VAL A 15 10.59 20.34 1.56
CA VAL A 15 11.14 18.97 1.58
C VAL A 15 12.57 18.93 2.08
N SER A 16 12.84 18.01 3.02
CA SER A 16 14.19 17.70 3.48
C SER A 16 14.89 16.73 2.55
N ASN A 17 16.10 17.08 2.12
CA ASN A 17 16.97 16.17 1.35
C ASN A 17 17.74 15.19 2.24
N VAL A 18 17.66 15.34 3.57
CA VAL A 18 18.43 14.52 4.51
C VAL A 18 17.54 13.41 5.03
N ARG A 19 17.77 12.18 4.55
CA ARG A 19 17.06 10.98 5.02
C ARG A 19 17.27 10.79 6.53
N PRO A 20 16.23 10.46 7.30
CA PRO A 20 16.39 10.17 8.72
C PRO A 20 17.25 8.92 8.90
N ILE A 21 18.26 9.00 9.78
CA ILE A 21 19.02 7.83 10.21
C ILE A 21 18.35 7.31 11.48
N GLY A 22 17.54 6.26 11.35
CA GLY A 22 16.74 5.71 12.45
C GLY A 22 15.57 6.63 12.87
N LYS A 23 15.38 6.85 14.18
CA LYS A 23 14.28 7.68 14.72
C LYS A 23 14.62 9.18 14.84
N ARG A 24 15.82 9.61 14.43
CA ARG A 24 16.28 10.98 14.64
C ARG A 24 16.24 11.74 13.32
N GLN A 25 15.46 12.81 13.27
CA GLN A 25 15.53 13.80 12.20
C GLN A 25 16.79 14.65 12.44
N THR A 26 17.71 14.66 11.48
CA THR A 26 19.06 15.23 11.65
C THR A 26 19.21 16.59 10.97
N SER A 27 18.22 17.05 10.19
CA SER A 27 18.24 18.34 9.49
C SER A 27 16.91 19.07 9.63
N PHE A 28 16.98 20.39 9.81
CA PHE A 28 15.85 21.31 9.90
C PHE A 28 15.68 22.19 8.66
N HIS A 29 16.47 21.92 7.61
CA HIS A 29 16.48 22.73 6.39
C HIS A 29 16.06 21.89 5.18
N GLY A 30 15.23 22.49 4.34
CA GLY A 30 14.69 21.90 3.13
C GLY A 30 14.67 22.85 1.94
N HIS A 31 14.06 22.37 0.86
CA HIS A 31 13.82 23.10 -0.37
C HIS A 31 12.33 23.07 -0.70
N CYS A 32 11.83 24.19 -1.22
CA CYS A 32 10.49 24.25 -1.76
C CYS A 32 10.49 23.47 -3.08
N ILE A 33 9.67 22.44 -3.15
CA ILE A 33 9.42 21.69 -4.38
C ILE A 33 7.91 21.68 -4.64
N PRO A 34 7.49 21.62 -5.92
CA PRO A 34 6.07 21.58 -6.26
C PRO A 34 5.38 20.34 -5.69
N LEU A 35 4.06 20.44 -5.49
CA LEU A 35 3.22 19.28 -5.18
C LEU A 35 3.31 18.21 -6.29
N GLY A 36 3.08 16.95 -5.92
CA GLY A 36 3.17 15.81 -6.83
C GLY A 36 2.13 15.87 -7.95
N LYS A 37 2.56 15.54 -9.17
CA LYS A 37 1.73 15.41 -10.37
C LYS A 37 1.58 13.95 -10.75
N VAL A 38 0.66 13.64 -11.67
CA VAL A 38 0.47 12.27 -12.16
C VAL A 38 1.80 11.68 -12.65
N GLY A 39 2.14 10.49 -12.15
CA GLY A 39 3.40 9.79 -12.41
C GLY A 39 4.54 10.12 -11.44
N ASP A 40 4.42 11.12 -10.57
CA ASP A 40 5.45 11.45 -9.59
C ASP A 40 5.43 10.48 -8.41
N GLY A 41 6.61 10.13 -7.91
CA GLY A 41 6.76 9.34 -6.69
C GLY A 41 6.22 10.09 -5.47
N CYS A 42 5.46 9.41 -4.62
CA CYS A 42 4.82 9.97 -3.45
C CYS A 42 5.00 9.05 -2.22
N LEU A 43 4.85 9.60 -1.02
CA LEU A 43 4.79 8.82 0.22
C LEU A 43 3.32 8.63 0.59
N VAL A 44 2.79 7.41 0.61
CA VAL A 44 1.35 7.13 0.80
C VAL A 44 0.77 7.82 2.03
N ARG A 45 1.54 7.83 3.13
CA ARG A 45 1.15 8.48 4.39
C ARG A 45 0.82 9.97 4.25
N ASN A 46 1.54 10.69 3.38
CA ASN A 46 1.38 12.12 3.19
C ASN A 46 0.75 12.46 1.82
N GLY A 47 0.78 11.54 0.87
CA GLY A 47 0.41 11.74 -0.53
C GLY A 47 -1.05 12.10 -0.71
N ASN A 48 -1.93 11.56 0.13
CA ASN A 48 -3.37 11.80 0.12
C ASN A 48 -3.80 12.95 1.04
N ALA A 49 -2.86 13.73 1.58
CA ALA A 49 -3.22 14.88 2.42
C ALA A 49 -3.96 15.92 1.58
N THR A 50 -5.19 16.24 1.99
CA THR A 50 -6.03 17.28 1.36
C THR A 50 -5.51 18.70 1.59
N SER A 51 -4.55 18.85 2.50
CA SER A 51 -3.90 20.11 2.84
C SER A 51 -2.39 19.96 2.81
N ARG A 52 -1.70 21.00 2.36
CA ARG A 52 -0.24 21.10 2.43
C ARG A 52 0.23 20.90 3.89
N PRO A 53 1.22 20.03 4.14
CA PRO A 53 1.79 19.87 5.48
C PRO A 53 2.43 21.18 5.93
N THR A 54 2.25 21.56 7.20
CA THR A 54 2.81 22.79 7.77
C THR A 54 4.30 22.67 8.10
N GLU A 55 4.76 21.43 8.29
CA GLU A 55 6.11 21.08 8.71
C GLU A 55 6.99 20.62 7.54
N LEU A 56 8.28 20.46 7.83
CA LEU A 56 9.27 19.86 6.94
C LEU A 56 8.92 18.38 6.69
N VAL A 57 8.72 18.01 5.42
CA VAL A 57 8.39 16.63 5.01
C VAL A 57 9.49 16.01 4.16
N PHE A 58 9.37 14.72 3.85
CA PHE A 58 10.33 13.98 3.00
C PHE A 58 9.84 13.75 1.58
N ALA A 59 8.54 13.91 1.35
CA ALA A 59 7.92 13.98 0.03
C ALA A 59 6.71 14.91 0.12
N CYS A 60 6.47 15.67 -0.95
CA CYS A 60 5.27 16.49 -1.03
C CYS A 60 4.02 15.65 -1.22
N PRO A 61 2.85 16.13 -0.74
CA PRO A 61 1.58 15.52 -1.07
C PRO A 61 1.29 15.67 -2.57
N CYS A 62 0.35 14.88 -3.05
CA CYS A 62 -0.14 15.03 -4.41
C CYS A 62 -0.91 16.35 -4.55
N THR A 63 -0.95 16.89 -5.76
CA THR A 63 -1.79 18.05 -6.08
C THR A 63 -3.26 17.72 -5.74
N PRO A 64 -4.05 18.66 -5.18
CA PRO A 64 -5.45 18.40 -4.86
C PRO A 64 -6.22 17.80 -6.05
N GLY A 65 -6.91 16.68 -5.80
CA GLY A 65 -7.61 15.91 -6.84
C GLY A 65 -6.80 14.75 -7.43
N LEU A 66 -5.55 14.57 -7.00
CA LEU A 66 -4.74 13.37 -7.26
C LEU A 66 -4.65 12.52 -5.99
N TYR A 67 -4.34 11.24 -6.14
CA TYR A 67 -4.09 10.33 -5.03
C TYR A 67 -2.73 9.66 -5.18
N CYS A 68 -2.10 9.35 -4.07
CA CYS A 68 -0.89 8.55 -4.01
C CYS A 68 -1.28 7.08 -3.96
N HIS A 69 -1.09 6.39 -5.07
CA HIS A 69 -1.26 4.95 -5.20
C HIS A 69 -0.04 4.23 -4.67
N GLY A 70 -0.18 3.55 -3.53
CA GLY A 70 0.89 2.73 -2.99
C GLY A 70 1.17 1.54 -3.91
N ASP A 71 2.42 1.40 -4.34
CA ASP A 71 2.90 0.18 -5.02
C ASP A 71 3.38 -0.86 -4.01
N HIS A 72 3.04 -0.65 -2.73
CA HIS A 72 3.49 -1.44 -1.61
C HIS A 72 5.02 -1.51 -1.45
N HIS A 73 5.79 -0.64 -2.11
CA HIS A 73 7.22 -0.53 -1.87
C HIS A 73 7.47 0.32 -0.62
N TYR A 74 8.37 -0.11 0.27
CA TYR A 74 8.62 0.59 1.53
C TYR A 74 10.03 1.18 1.54
N ASP A 75 10.09 2.51 1.68
CA ASP A 75 11.34 3.20 1.98
C ASP A 75 11.47 3.31 3.50
N ILE A 76 12.34 2.51 4.11
CA ILE A 76 12.59 2.57 5.56
C ILE A 76 13.53 3.76 5.85
N PRO A 77 13.14 4.74 6.69
CA PRO A 77 12.05 4.71 7.68
C PRO A 77 10.79 5.53 7.30
N LEU A 78 10.70 6.02 6.06
CA LEU A 78 9.69 6.95 5.59
C LEU A 78 8.30 6.31 5.44
N GLY A 79 8.24 5.01 5.19
CA GLY A 79 7.02 4.24 5.01
C GLY A 79 6.79 3.84 3.56
N GLU A 80 5.54 3.54 3.23
CA GLU A 80 5.15 3.14 1.89
C GLU A 80 5.30 4.30 0.90
N ILE A 81 6.01 4.03 -0.19
CA ILE A 81 6.07 4.89 -1.36
C ILE A 81 5.03 4.43 -2.38
N GLY A 82 4.76 5.29 -3.35
CA GLY A 82 3.77 5.05 -4.37
C GLY A 82 3.96 5.98 -5.54
N ILE A 83 3.02 5.93 -6.47
CA ILE A 83 2.97 6.81 -7.64
C ILE A 83 1.70 7.66 -7.53
N THR A 84 1.82 8.94 -7.88
CA THR A 84 0.69 9.85 -7.91
C THR A 84 -0.17 9.54 -9.13
N ASP A 85 -1.46 9.28 -8.92
CA ASP A 85 -2.43 8.99 -9.97
C ASP A 85 -3.66 9.88 -9.89
N ALA A 86 -4.41 9.94 -11.00
CA ALA A 86 -5.66 10.67 -11.05
C ALA A 86 -6.67 10.02 -10.09
N ALA A 87 -7.15 10.78 -9.10
CA ALA A 87 -8.00 10.23 -8.06
C ALA A 87 -9.34 9.73 -8.61
N ALA A 88 -9.62 8.44 -8.40
CA ALA A 88 -10.94 8.02 -8.01
C ALA A 88 -11.27 8.75 -6.69
N THR A 89 -12.47 9.33 -6.60
CA THR A 89 -12.93 10.22 -5.52
C THR A 89 -12.41 9.85 -4.13
N ASN A 90 -11.48 10.64 -3.59
CA ASN A 90 -10.80 10.46 -2.30
C ASN A 90 -11.76 10.79 -1.14
N LYS A 91 -12.84 10.01 -1.05
CA LYS A 91 -13.89 10.14 -0.05
C LYS A 91 -13.44 9.38 1.19
N GLY A 92 -13.41 10.08 2.33
CA GLY A 92 -13.22 9.43 3.62
C GLY A 92 -14.35 8.44 3.87
N CYS A 93 -14.02 7.29 4.45
CA CYS A 93 -14.96 6.21 4.73
C CYS A 93 -14.75 5.67 6.14
N ASN A 94 -15.83 5.25 6.81
CA ASN A 94 -15.74 4.47 8.05
C ASN A 94 -16.10 2.99 7.84
N SER A 95 -16.65 2.69 6.66
CA SER A 95 -17.00 1.35 6.22
C SER A 95 -16.98 1.31 4.70
N ALA A 96 -16.87 0.11 4.13
CA ALA A 96 -16.83 -0.01 2.68
C ALA A 96 -18.13 0.47 2.03
N THR A 97 -19.29 0.43 2.70
CA THR A 97 -20.58 0.86 2.15
C THR A 97 -20.62 2.34 1.75
N GLU A 98 -19.68 3.14 2.26
CA GLU A 98 -19.51 4.54 1.90
C GLU A 98 -18.76 4.74 0.57
N CYS A 99 -18.15 3.66 0.05
CA CYS A 99 -17.38 3.58 -1.19
C CYS A 99 -18.16 2.91 -2.33
N LEU A 100 -17.68 3.06 -3.57
CA LEU A 100 -18.26 2.42 -4.75
C LEU A 100 -18.10 0.89 -4.73
N ASP A 101 -18.85 0.18 -5.58
CA ASP A 101 -18.85 -1.29 -5.70
C ASP A 101 -17.49 -1.90 -6.02
N ASN A 102 -16.65 -1.11 -6.68
CA ASN A 102 -15.30 -1.42 -7.12
C ASN A 102 -14.22 -0.73 -6.27
N GLU A 103 -14.58 -0.25 -5.08
CA GLU A 103 -13.68 0.38 -4.12
C GLU A 103 -13.78 -0.31 -2.76
N CYS A 104 -12.71 -0.25 -1.97
CA CYS A 104 -12.71 -0.69 -0.58
C CYS A 104 -12.30 0.45 0.36
N CYS A 105 -12.73 0.37 1.61
CA CYS A 105 -12.34 1.34 2.62
C CYS A 105 -10.98 0.96 3.22
N VAL A 106 -9.92 1.70 2.88
CA VAL A 106 -8.56 1.45 3.37
C VAL A 106 -8.22 2.36 4.53
N SER A 107 -7.77 1.77 5.63
CA SER A 107 -7.34 2.48 6.84
C SER A 107 -6.16 3.41 6.54
N ILE A 108 -6.25 4.66 6.99
CA ILE A 108 -5.11 5.60 6.98
C ILE A 108 -4.03 5.24 8.01
N TYR A 109 -4.36 4.35 8.95
CA TYR A 109 -3.46 3.92 10.00
C TYR A 109 -2.85 2.56 9.65
N GLN A 110 -1.53 2.55 9.44
CA GLN A 110 -0.75 1.31 9.38
C GLN A 110 -0.42 0.84 10.82
N PRO A 111 -0.63 -0.44 11.16
CA PRO A 111 -0.23 -0.98 12.45
C PRO A 111 1.30 -0.94 12.57
N LEU A 112 1.81 -0.14 13.51
CA LEU A 112 3.23 -0.12 13.88
C LEU A 112 3.51 -1.26 14.88
N GLY A 113 4.05 -2.38 14.40
CA GLY A 113 4.44 -3.53 15.22
C GLY A 113 3.29 -4.45 15.64
N ARG A 114 3.45 -5.22 16.74
CA ARG A 114 2.49 -6.24 17.19
C ARG A 114 1.18 -5.70 17.79
N ARG A 115 1.02 -4.39 17.94
CA ARG A 115 -0.16 -3.80 18.56
C ARG A 115 -1.15 -3.40 17.46
N GLN A 116 -2.20 -4.22 17.29
CA GLN A 116 -3.40 -3.76 16.59
C GLN A 116 -4.00 -2.60 17.38
N LEU A 117 -4.04 -1.42 16.76
CA LEU A 117 -4.76 -0.28 17.28
C LEU A 117 -6.25 -0.64 17.26
N HIS A 118 -6.80 -0.95 18.44
CA HIS A 118 -8.23 -1.03 18.66
C HIS A 118 -8.78 0.39 18.69
N GLY A 119 -9.55 0.78 17.67
CA GLY A 119 -10.23 2.07 17.65
C GLY A 119 -10.70 2.43 16.25
N HIS A 120 -11.93 2.97 16.18
CA HIS A 120 -12.63 3.47 14.99
C HIS A 120 -11.71 3.76 13.79
N TYR A 121 -11.76 2.87 12.80
CA TYR A 121 -10.98 3.00 11.59
C TYR A 121 -11.66 4.03 10.68
N SER A 122 -11.13 5.24 10.65
CA SER A 122 -11.34 6.10 9.49
C SER A 122 -10.40 5.63 8.38
N GLY A 123 -10.92 5.60 7.18
CA GLY A 123 -10.22 5.21 5.99
C GLY A 123 -10.55 6.14 4.83
N HIS A 124 -10.09 5.75 3.66
CA HIS A 124 -10.40 6.38 2.38
C HIS A 124 -10.78 5.30 1.38
N CYS A 125 -11.70 5.64 0.49
CA CYS A 125 -12.10 4.75 -0.59
C CYS A 125 -10.97 4.64 -1.61
N VAL A 126 -10.50 3.42 -1.84
CA VAL A 126 -9.44 3.10 -2.80
C VAL A 126 -9.99 2.06 -3.78
N PRO A 127 -9.71 2.17 -5.09
CA PRO A 127 -10.10 1.15 -6.05
C PRO A 127 -9.48 -0.21 -5.70
N MET A 128 -10.17 -1.29 -6.10
CA MET A 128 -9.59 -2.63 -6.02
C MET A 128 -8.34 -2.75 -6.89
N GLY A 129 -7.40 -3.61 -6.50
CA GLY A 129 -6.12 -3.79 -7.20
C GLY A 129 -6.29 -4.29 -8.64
N MET A 130 -5.57 -3.68 -9.57
CA MET A 130 -5.45 -4.08 -10.97
C MET A 130 -4.14 -4.83 -11.22
N ASP A 131 -3.97 -5.42 -12.40
CA ASP A 131 -2.75 -6.15 -12.81
C ASP A 131 -1.50 -5.25 -12.63
N GLY A 132 -0.51 -5.74 -11.88
CA GLY A 132 0.68 -4.96 -11.52
C GLY A 132 0.59 -4.04 -10.29
N ASP A 133 -0.56 -3.94 -9.61
CA ASP A 133 -0.65 -3.19 -8.35
C ASP A 133 -0.03 -3.95 -7.18
N GLY A 134 0.53 -3.30 -6.17
CA GLY A 134 0.90 -4.06 -4.97
C GLY A 134 -0.36 -4.59 -4.25
N CYS A 135 -0.22 -5.73 -3.57
CA CYS A 135 -1.30 -6.35 -2.83
C CYS A 135 -0.77 -7.22 -1.67
N LEU A 136 -1.60 -7.40 -0.66
CA LEU A 136 -1.30 -8.26 0.49
C LEU A 136 -1.88 -9.66 0.28
N VAL A 137 -1.06 -10.71 0.23
CA VAL A 137 -1.49 -12.11 -0.03
C VAL A 137 -2.67 -12.52 0.86
N ARG A 138 -2.64 -12.08 2.13
CA ARG A 138 -3.66 -12.43 3.12
C ARG A 138 -5.05 -11.89 2.79
N THR A 139 -5.12 -10.76 2.07
CA THR A 139 -6.36 -10.06 1.70
C THR A 139 -6.65 -10.21 0.20
N GLY A 140 -5.62 -10.36 -0.62
CA GLY A 140 -5.69 -10.38 -2.09
C GLY A 140 -6.41 -11.57 -2.70
N ASN A 141 -6.53 -12.67 -1.95
CA ASN A 141 -7.28 -13.85 -2.38
C ASN A 141 -8.79 -13.72 -2.14
N ALA A 142 -9.23 -12.65 -1.47
CA ALA A 142 -10.65 -12.39 -1.32
C ALA A 142 -11.22 -11.92 -2.65
N THR A 143 -12.13 -12.71 -3.22
CA THR A 143 -12.85 -12.36 -4.45
C THR A 143 -14.00 -11.39 -4.20
N THR A 144 -14.25 -11.05 -2.94
CA THR A 144 -15.33 -10.17 -2.50
C THR A 144 -14.77 -8.95 -1.81
N ARG A 145 -15.42 -7.80 -2.08
CA ARG A 145 -15.15 -6.55 -1.40
C ARG A 145 -15.39 -6.72 0.12
N PRO A 146 -14.40 -6.39 0.98
CA PRO A 146 -14.59 -6.41 2.41
C PRO A 146 -15.58 -5.31 2.82
N LEU A 147 -16.47 -5.60 3.78
CA LEU A 147 -17.42 -4.62 4.32
C LEU A 147 -16.77 -3.72 5.38
N ASP A 148 -15.75 -4.25 6.06
CA ASP A 148 -14.96 -3.56 7.08
C ASP A 148 -13.80 -2.77 6.47
N VAL A 149 -13.21 -1.90 7.29
CA VAL A 149 -11.99 -1.17 6.92
C VAL A 149 -10.80 -2.11 6.89
N VAL A 150 -10.08 -2.14 5.78
CA VAL A 150 -8.94 -3.02 5.53
C VAL A 150 -7.63 -2.23 5.42
N LEU A 151 -6.50 -2.92 5.46
CA LEU A 151 -5.18 -2.29 5.30
C LEU A 151 -4.73 -2.23 3.83
N SER A 152 -5.36 -3.01 2.97
CA SER A 152 -5.13 -3.08 1.53
C SER A 152 -6.40 -3.58 0.87
N CYS A 153 -6.78 -3.01 -0.27
CA CYS A 153 -7.86 -3.58 -1.07
C CYS A 153 -7.45 -4.94 -1.65
N PRO A 154 -8.39 -5.89 -1.79
CA PRO A 154 -8.17 -7.08 -2.60
C PRO A 154 -8.06 -6.71 -4.08
N CYS A 155 -7.55 -7.65 -4.87
CA CYS A 155 -7.53 -7.50 -6.32
C CYS A 155 -8.93 -7.58 -6.92
N THR A 156 -9.10 -6.96 -8.07
CA THR A 156 -10.30 -7.04 -8.88
C THR A 156 -10.63 -8.52 -9.21
N PRO A 157 -11.92 -8.90 -9.30
CA PRO A 157 -12.31 -10.28 -9.54
C PRO A 157 -11.64 -10.86 -10.80
N GLY A 158 -10.99 -12.01 -10.66
CA GLY A 158 -10.25 -12.67 -11.74
C GLY A 158 -8.73 -12.50 -11.66
N LEU A 159 -8.23 -11.64 -10.78
CA LEU A 159 -6.82 -11.53 -10.42
C LEU A 159 -6.55 -12.23 -9.08
N TYR A 160 -5.31 -12.67 -8.87
CA TYR A 160 -4.87 -13.33 -7.66
C TYR A 160 -3.53 -12.78 -7.19
N CYS A 161 -3.38 -12.57 -5.89
CA CYS A 161 -2.12 -12.13 -5.28
C CYS A 161 -1.19 -13.33 -5.05
N HIS A 162 -0.23 -13.51 -5.94
CA HIS A 162 0.78 -14.57 -5.83
C HIS A 162 1.96 -14.07 -5.00
N GLY A 163 2.34 -14.68 -3.86
CA GLY A 163 3.43 -14.25 -2.95
C GLY A 163 4.88 -14.36 -3.48
N ASP A 164 5.72 -13.34 -3.26
CA ASP A 164 7.13 -13.24 -3.71
C ASP A 164 8.12 -13.48 -2.56
N HIS A 165 7.65 -13.95 -1.41
CA HIS A 165 8.44 -14.19 -0.20
C HIS A 165 9.07 -12.94 0.44
N LEU A 166 8.63 -11.74 0.06
CA LEU A 166 8.96 -10.47 0.69
C LEU A 166 7.96 -10.15 1.82
N TYR A 167 8.44 -10.09 3.05
CA TYR A 167 7.63 -9.84 4.25
C TYR A 167 7.68 -8.38 4.68
N VAL A 168 6.54 -7.70 4.69
CA VAL A 168 6.38 -6.42 5.39
C VAL A 168 5.89 -6.69 6.79
N VAL A 169 6.78 -6.50 7.77
CA VAL A 169 6.44 -6.66 9.19
C VAL A 169 5.77 -5.37 9.67
N PRO A 170 4.53 -5.43 10.21
CA PRO A 170 3.80 -6.60 10.71
C PRO A 170 2.67 -7.13 9.79
N LEU A 171 2.54 -6.60 8.57
CA LEU A 171 1.40 -6.79 7.66
C LEU A 171 1.35 -8.14 6.94
N GLY A 172 2.50 -8.80 6.72
CA GLY A 172 2.59 -10.09 6.03
C GLY A 172 3.33 -10.01 4.69
N GLU A 173 3.16 -11.03 3.85
CA GLU A 173 3.82 -11.17 2.54
C GLU A 173 3.15 -10.28 1.47
N GLN A 174 3.95 -9.54 0.70
CA GLN A 174 3.53 -8.59 -0.35
C GLN A 174 3.71 -9.15 -1.75
N VAL A 175 2.92 -8.64 -2.71
CA VAL A 175 3.05 -8.98 -4.14
C VAL A 175 2.28 -8.18 -5.16
N PHE A 176 2.57 -8.44 -6.44
CA PHE A 176 1.85 -7.93 -7.59
C PHE A 176 0.85 -9.00 -8.11
N PRO A 177 -0.37 -8.63 -8.54
CA PRO A 177 -1.26 -9.53 -9.24
C PRO A 177 -0.72 -9.77 -10.64
N GLU A 178 -0.71 -11.05 -11.02
CA GLU A 178 -0.48 -11.49 -12.39
C GLU A 178 -1.80 -12.07 -12.93
N SER A 179 -2.14 -11.71 -14.16
CA SER A 179 -3.15 -12.41 -14.94
C SER A 179 -2.77 -13.89 -15.16
N PRO A 180 -3.72 -14.85 -15.08
CA PRO A 180 -3.41 -16.26 -15.27
C PRO A 180 -3.01 -16.50 -16.73
N THR A 181 -1.71 -16.53 -17.02
CA THR A 181 -1.20 -17.12 -18.24
C THR A 181 -1.45 -18.62 -18.17
N MET A 182 -2.06 -19.18 -19.23
CA MET A 182 -2.47 -20.59 -19.32
C MET A 182 -1.31 -21.60 -19.38
N GLU A 183 -0.14 -21.31 -18.79
CA GLU A 183 1.05 -22.16 -18.93
C GLU A 183 1.41 -22.98 -17.68
N SER A 184 0.64 -22.88 -16.59
CA SER A 184 0.87 -23.70 -15.40
C SER A 184 -0.16 -24.83 -15.22
N SER A 185 -0.47 -25.54 -16.31
CA SER A 185 -1.27 -26.77 -16.28
C SER A 185 -0.52 -27.95 -16.92
N MET A 186 0.72 -28.21 -16.50
CA MET A 186 1.35 -29.51 -16.72
C MET A 186 2.55 -29.74 -15.78
N ARG A 187 2.28 -29.96 -14.50
CA ARG A 187 3.17 -30.79 -13.66
C ARG A 187 2.37 -31.92 -13.06
N ILE A 188 2.26 -32.98 -13.85
CA ILE A 188 1.81 -34.30 -13.43
C ILE A 188 2.68 -34.72 -12.24
N PRO A 189 2.12 -35.02 -11.06
CA PRO A 189 2.90 -35.65 -10.00
C PRO A 189 3.23 -37.08 -10.44
N VAL A 190 4.52 -37.36 -10.65
CA VAL A 190 5.03 -38.71 -10.83
C VAL A 190 4.71 -39.48 -9.55
N LYS A 191 3.73 -40.39 -9.61
CA LYS A 191 3.48 -41.41 -8.60
C LYS A 191 4.78 -42.18 -8.38
N LYS A 192 5.47 -41.94 -7.26
CA LYS A 192 6.40 -42.93 -6.71
C LYS A 192 5.55 -44.04 -6.09
N THR A 193 5.29 -45.06 -6.88
CA THR A 193 4.96 -46.40 -6.43
C THR A 193 6.11 -46.87 -5.55
N ASN A 194 5.86 -47.07 -4.26
CA ASN A 194 6.61 -48.04 -3.48
C ASN A 194 5.61 -48.99 -2.85
N LEU A 195 5.79 -50.25 -3.26
CA LEU A 195 5.01 -51.41 -2.90
C LEU A 195 5.01 -51.63 -1.39
N ALA A 196 3.85 -52.06 -0.93
CA ALA A 196 3.61 -52.62 0.39
C ALA A 196 4.49 -53.86 0.64
N PHE A 197 4.90 -54.03 1.89
CA PHE A 197 5.19 -55.33 2.48
C PHE A 197 4.52 -55.39 3.86
N GLU A 198 3.27 -55.86 3.87
CA GLU A 198 2.68 -56.60 4.99
C GLU A 198 3.52 -57.87 5.22
N SER A 199 3.62 -58.57 6.35
CA SER A 199 3.15 -58.45 7.74
C SER A 199 3.63 -59.73 8.47
N ALA A 200 3.67 -59.68 9.80
CA ALA A 200 3.37 -60.78 10.73
C ALA A 200 4.43 -61.83 11.13
N SER A 201 4.41 -62.01 12.46
CA SER A 201 5.02 -62.98 13.36
C SER A 201 4.98 -64.47 12.97
N ASN A 202 5.98 -65.19 13.49
CA ASN A 202 5.79 -66.44 14.22
C ASN A 202 6.75 -66.45 15.42
#